data_AF-A0A8X6RWS2-F1
#
_entry.id   AF-A0A8X6RWS2-F1
#
_cell.length_a   1.000
_cell.length_b   1.000
_cell.length_c   1.000
_cell.angle_alpha   90.00
_cell.angle_beta   90.00
_cell.angle_gamma   90.00
#
_symmetry.space_group_name_H-M   'P 1'
#
loop_
_entity.id
_entity.type
_entity.pdbx_description
1 polymer ?
#
loop_
_entity_poly.entity_id
_entity_poly.type
_entity_poly.pdbx_seq_one_letter_code
_entity_poly.pdbx_strand_id
1 'polypeptide(L)'
;MDLPSLVSQKSYERIMRKINLASREVADDSMKSAAKEEVSASGSNEICVSGDGTWKTRGHTSRIGVCSVIGDVTGKVIDVAVLSSYCKGCEKWRGQNLDIHMKSGN
;
A
#
# COMPACT_ATOMS: atom_id res chain seq x y z
N MET A 1 -6.26 32.47 -12.16
CA MET A 1 -6.05 31.03 -12.35
C MET A 1 -7.41 30.38 -12.31
N ASP A 2 -8.03 30.17 -13.46
CA ASP A 2 -9.30 29.44 -13.59
C ASP A 2 -9.00 27.94 -13.50
N LEU A 3 -8.84 27.45 -12.27
CA LEU A 3 -8.81 26.01 -12.06
C LEU A 3 -10.22 25.46 -12.32
N PRO A 4 -10.36 24.40 -13.14
CA PRO A 4 -11.64 23.77 -13.36
C PRO A 4 -12.25 23.31 -12.02
N SER A 5 -13.59 23.30 -11.95
CA SER A 5 -14.33 22.94 -10.74
C SER A 5 -13.79 21.67 -10.11
N LEU A 6 -13.56 21.71 -8.80
CA LEU A 6 -13.09 20.56 -8.02
C LEU A 6 -13.93 19.33 -8.35
N VAL A 7 -13.26 18.28 -8.84
CA VAL A 7 -13.88 16.96 -9.00
C VAL A 7 -14.48 16.56 -7.66
N SER A 8 -15.76 16.16 -7.66
CA SER A 8 -16.39 15.70 -6.43
C SER A 8 -15.60 14.54 -5.83
N GLN A 9 -15.51 14.48 -4.50
CA GLN A 9 -14.75 13.43 -3.82
C GLN A 9 -15.15 12.02 -4.29
N LYS A 10 -16.45 11.79 -4.50
CA LYS A 10 -16.98 10.52 -5.01
C LYS A 10 -16.44 10.19 -6.41
N SER A 11 -16.39 11.18 -7.30
CA SER A 11 -15.85 11.01 -8.65
C SER A 11 -14.35 10.72 -8.61
N TYR A 12 -13.60 11.46 -7.79
CA TYR A 12 -12.16 11.24 -7.57
C TYR A 12 -11.87 9.83 -7.07
N GLU A 13 -12.54 9.40 -5.99
CA GLU A 13 -12.36 8.06 -5.43
C GLU A 13 -12.71 6.95 -6.43
N ARG A 14 -13.73 7.15 -7.26
CA ARG A 14 -14.11 6.21 -8.32
C ARG A 14 -13.00 6.07 -9.37
N ILE A 15 -12.41 7.18 -9.80
CA ILE A 15 -11.31 7.17 -10.78
C ILE A 15 -10.08 6.51 -10.16
N MET A 16 -9.72 6.88 -8.93
CA MET A 16 -8.55 6.31 -8.24
C MET A 16 -8.69 4.80 -8.03
N ARG A 17 -9.89 4.28 -7.72
CA ARG A 17 -10.12 2.83 -7.65
C ARG A 17 -9.83 2.12 -8.97
N LYS A 18 -10.25 2.70 -10.10
CA LYS A 18 -10.00 2.11 -11.43
C LYS A 18 -8.51 2.11 -11.76
N ILE A 19 -7.83 3.21 -11.49
CA ILE A 19 -6.36 3.31 -11.69
C ILE A 19 -5.66 2.27 -10.82
N ASN A 20 -6.01 2.20 -9.53
CA ASN A 20 -5.40 1.24 -8.61
C ASN A 20 -5.59 -0.21 -9.05
N LEU A 21 -6.78 -0.57 -9.52
CA LEU A 21 -7.06 -1.91 -10.04
C LEU A 21 -6.17 -2.24 -11.24
N ALA A 22 -6.14 -1.37 -12.25
CA ALA A 22 -5.33 -1.58 -13.45
C ALA A 22 -3.82 -1.63 -13.12
N SER A 23 -3.34 -0.74 -12.26
CA SER A 23 -1.95 -0.74 -11.81
C SER A 23 -1.60 -2.02 -11.04
N ARG A 24 -2.52 -2.54 -10.24
CA ARG A 24 -2.32 -3.77 -9.48
C ARG A 24 -2.23 -4.98 -10.40
N GLU A 25 -3.12 -5.11 -11.38
CA GLU A 25 -3.08 -6.23 -12.33
C GLU A 25 -1.74 -6.28 -13.07
N VAL A 26 -1.28 -5.13 -13.58
CA VAL A 26 0.02 -5.04 -14.27
C VAL A 26 1.18 -5.34 -13.31
N ALA A 27 1.12 -4.85 -12.08
CA ALA A 27 2.14 -5.13 -11.08
C ALA A 27 2.21 -6.63 -10.73
N ASP A 28 1.06 -7.27 -10.52
CA ASP A 28 0.98 -8.70 -10.19
C ASP A 28 1.58 -9.56 -11.32
N ASP A 29 1.29 -9.24 -12.57
CA ASP A 29 1.84 -9.97 -13.72
C ASP A 29 3.34 -9.70 -13.92
N SER A 30 3.79 -8.47 -13.68
CA SER A 30 5.21 -8.12 -13.69
C SER A 30 5.99 -8.85 -12.61
N MET A 31 5.46 -8.90 -11.38
CA MET A 31 6.10 -9.56 -10.23
C MET A 31 6.15 -11.08 -10.40
N LYS A 32 5.09 -11.71 -10.93
CA LYS A 32 5.11 -13.14 -11.29
C LYS A 32 6.18 -13.45 -12.34
N SER A 33 6.36 -12.55 -13.30
CA SER A 33 7.39 -12.71 -14.34
C SER A 33 8.78 -12.57 -13.73
N ALA A 34 9.01 -11.55 -12.88
CA ALA A 34 10.25 -11.37 -12.14
C ALA A 34 10.60 -12.59 -11.27
N ALA A 35 9.62 -13.18 -10.59
CA ALA A 35 9.81 -14.39 -9.78
C ALA A 35 10.33 -15.57 -10.62
N LYS A 36 9.75 -15.79 -11.81
CA LYS A 36 10.17 -16.86 -12.73
C LYS A 36 11.57 -16.61 -13.29
N GLU A 37 11.87 -15.36 -13.61
CA GLU A 37 13.20 -14.97 -14.07
C GLU A 37 14.26 -15.20 -13.00
N GLU A 38 13.96 -14.89 -11.73
CA GLU A 38 14.87 -15.11 -10.61
C GLU A 38 15.17 -16.61 -10.42
N VAL A 39 14.14 -17.46 -10.41
CA VAL A 39 14.30 -18.92 -10.33
C VAL A 39 15.17 -19.42 -11.50
N SER A 40 14.91 -18.93 -12.70
CA SER A 40 15.68 -19.32 -13.90
C SER A 40 17.14 -18.84 -13.83
N ALA A 41 17.38 -17.65 -13.29
CA ALA A 41 18.71 -17.06 -13.16
C ALA A 41 19.55 -17.69 -12.03
N SER A 42 18.91 -18.06 -10.92
CA SER A 42 19.57 -18.74 -9.80
C SER A 42 19.94 -20.19 -10.11
N GLY A 43 19.27 -20.81 -11.10
CA GLY A 43 19.46 -22.22 -11.45
C GLY A 43 18.95 -23.20 -10.39
N SER A 44 18.18 -22.72 -9.40
CA SER A 44 17.64 -23.53 -8.31
C SER A 44 16.22 -23.08 -7.93
N ASN A 45 15.47 -23.95 -7.23
CA ASN A 45 14.14 -23.59 -6.71
C ASN A 45 14.21 -22.79 -5.39
N GLU A 46 15.40 -22.65 -4.80
CA GLU A 46 15.66 -21.81 -3.64
C GLU A 46 16.27 -20.50 -4.12
N ILE A 47 15.56 -19.40 -3.88
CA ILE A 47 16.01 -18.07 -4.28
C ILE A 47 16.47 -17.28 -3.05
N CYS A 48 17.61 -16.61 -3.18
CA CYS A 48 18.04 -15.59 -2.25
C CYS A 48 17.28 -14.29 -2.56
N VAL A 49 16.85 -13.59 -1.52
CA VAL A 49 16.13 -12.32 -1.67
C VAL A 49 16.67 -11.29 -0.69
N SER A 50 16.67 -10.03 -1.13
CA SER A 50 16.83 -8.87 -0.27
C SER A 50 15.47 -8.21 -0.02
N GLY A 51 15.34 -7.51 1.11
CA GLY A 51 14.12 -6.79 1.47
C GLY A 51 14.41 -5.32 1.67
N ASP A 52 13.57 -4.46 1.10
CA ASP A 52 13.58 -3.01 1.35
C ASP A 52 12.19 -2.52 1.76
N GLY A 53 12.13 -1.43 2.52
CA GLY A 53 10.89 -0.89 3.02
C GLY A 53 10.91 0.62 3.18
N THR A 54 9.78 1.24 2.90
CA THR A 54 9.60 2.68 3.02
C THR A 54 8.33 3.04 3.78
N TRP A 55 8.32 4.24 4.34
CA TRP A 55 7.20 4.79 5.10
C TRP A 55 6.59 5.96 4.34
N LYS A 56 5.25 6.09 4.38
CA LYS A 56 4.55 7.19 3.69
C LYS A 56 5.02 8.58 4.15
N THR A 57 5.32 8.73 5.43
CA THR A 57 5.79 9.99 6.01
C THR A 57 7.15 9.80 6.67
N ARG A 58 8.01 10.82 6.58
CA ARG A 58 9.30 10.83 7.27
C ARG A 58 9.09 10.84 8.79
N GLY A 59 9.95 10.12 9.51
CA GLY A 59 9.94 10.02 10.97
C GLY A 59 9.24 8.76 11.49
N HIS A 60 9.47 8.45 12.77
CA HIS A 60 8.99 7.23 13.44
C HIS A 60 7.48 7.23 13.76
N THR A 61 6.68 8.06 13.09
CA THR A 61 5.24 8.24 13.35
C THR A 61 4.36 7.80 12.19
N SER A 62 4.95 7.25 11.12
CA SER A 62 4.16 6.78 9.98
C SER A 62 3.24 5.62 10.37
N ARG A 63 1.99 5.70 9.92
CA ARG A 63 0.98 4.64 10.11
C ARG A 63 0.80 3.76 8.87
N ILE A 64 1.52 4.07 7.81
CA ILE A 64 1.44 3.40 6.51
C ILE A 64 2.87 3.14 6.04
N GLY A 65 3.19 1.87 5.81
CA GLY A 65 4.46 1.40 5.27
C GLY A 65 4.25 0.52 4.05
N VAL A 66 5.30 0.42 3.25
CA VAL A 66 5.38 -0.52 2.12
C VAL A 66 6.69 -1.28 2.26
N CYS A 67 6.64 -2.59 2.06
CA CYS A 67 7.80 -3.47 2.01
C CYS A 67 7.85 -4.11 0.62
N SER A 68 9.05 -4.30 0.08
CA SER A 68 9.32 -4.99 -1.17
C SER A 68 10.36 -6.08 -0.96
N VAL A 69 10.14 -7.21 -1.60
CA VAL A 69 11.08 -8.33 -1.70
C VAL A 69 11.71 -8.28 -3.08
N ILE A 70 13.05 -8.32 -3.14
CA ILE A 70 13.85 -8.12 -4.35
C ILE A 70 14.72 -9.36 -4.55
N GLY A 71 14.71 -9.92 -5.76
CA GLY A 71 15.58 -11.03 -6.14
C GLY A 71 17.05 -10.64 -6.06
N ASP A 72 17.88 -11.50 -5.46
CA ASP A 72 19.30 -11.25 -5.27
C ASP A 72 20.07 -11.26 -6.60
N VAL A 73 19.68 -12.12 -7.54
CA VAL A 73 20.36 -12.30 -8.83
C VAL A 73 19.89 -11.29 -9.87
N THR A 74 18.58 -11.13 -10.05
CA THR A 74 18.03 -10.24 -11.07
C THR A 74 17.90 -8.79 -10.61
N GLY A 75 17.89 -8.55 -9.28
CA GLY A 75 17.64 -7.23 -8.71
C GLY A 75 16.20 -6.72 -8.93
N LYS A 76 15.27 -7.59 -9.34
CA LYS A 76 13.87 -7.22 -9.61
C LYS A 76 13.00 -7.42 -8.39
N VAL A 77 11.94 -6.60 -8.27
CA VAL A 77 10.92 -6.77 -7.23
C VAL A 77 10.06 -8.00 -7.56
N ILE A 78 10.03 -8.94 -6.62
CA ILE A 78 9.32 -10.22 -6.73
C ILE A 78 7.97 -10.15 -6.00
N ASP A 79 7.89 -9.38 -4.91
CA ASP A 79 6.64 -9.17 -4.18
C ASP A 79 6.64 -7.83 -3.42
N VAL A 80 5.45 -7.31 -3.12
CA VAL A 80 5.25 -6.10 -2.32
C VAL A 80 4.11 -6.27 -1.31
N ALA A 81 4.29 -5.71 -0.11
CA ALA A 81 3.28 -5.69 0.94
C ALA A 81 3.04 -4.26 1.45
N VAL A 82 1.78 -3.84 1.47
CA VAL A 82 1.35 -2.58 2.10
C VAL A 82 0.88 -2.87 3.52
N LEU A 83 1.51 -2.25 4.52
CA LEU A 83 1.20 -2.40 5.93
C LEU A 83 0.56 -1.11 6.47
N SER A 84 -0.52 -1.23 7.22
CA SER A 84 -1.21 -0.08 7.82
C SER A 84 -1.59 -0.35 9.26
N SER A 85 -1.18 0.54 10.17
CA SER A 85 -1.71 0.64 11.54
C SER A 85 -2.84 1.68 11.66
N TYR A 86 -3.28 2.22 10.51
CA TYR A 86 -4.46 3.08 10.42
C TYR A 86 -5.70 2.29 9.99
N CYS A 87 -6.78 2.46 10.75
CA CYS A 87 -8.10 1.93 10.42
C CYS A 87 -9.16 3.04 10.60
N LYS A 88 -9.81 3.42 9.50
CA LYS A 88 -10.88 4.43 9.49
C LYS A 88 -12.10 4.01 10.30
N GLY A 89 -12.38 2.71 10.38
CA GLY A 89 -13.43 2.18 11.26
C GLY A 89 -13.11 2.39 12.74
N CYS A 90 -11.88 2.05 13.16
CA CYS A 90 -11.43 2.28 14.53
C CYS A 90 -11.36 3.76 14.91
N GLU A 91 -11.00 4.63 13.96
CA GLU A 91 -11.04 6.08 14.16
C GLU A 91 -12.47 6.57 14.44
N LYS A 92 -13.45 6.17 13.61
CA LYS A 92 -14.86 6.51 13.83
C LYS A 92 -15.38 5.99 15.17
N TRP A 93 -15.06 4.75 15.53
CA TRP A 93 -15.49 4.15 16.79
C TRP A 93 -14.90 4.87 18.01
N ARG A 94 -13.64 5.32 17.96
CA ARG A 94 -13.06 6.13 19.04
C ARG A 94 -13.73 7.48 19.15
N GLY A 95 -14.00 8.15 18.03
CA GLY A 95 -14.73 9.44 18.02
C GLY A 95 -16.11 9.32 18.68
N GLN A 96 -16.85 8.26 18.37
CA GLN A 96 -18.15 7.99 18.99
C GLN A 96 -18.04 7.75 20.51
N ASN A 97 -17.02 7.02 21.00
CA ASN A 97 -16.85 6.79 22.44
C ASN A 97 -16.48 8.05 23.23
N LEU A 98 -15.71 8.97 22.63
CA LEU A 98 -15.43 10.28 23.22
C LEU A 98 -16.72 11.12 23.33
N ASP A 99 -17.57 11.11 22.30
CA ASP A 99 -18.87 11.78 22.34
C ASP A 99 -19.84 11.17 23.37
N ILE A 100 -19.76 9.86 23.62
CA ILE A 100 -20.59 9.18 24.63
C ILE A 100 -20.13 9.55 26.05
N HIS A 101 -18.82 9.57 26.31
CA HIS A 101 -18.28 9.93 27.64
C HIS A 101 -18.45 11.42 27.97
N MET A 102 -18.49 12.30 26.97
CA MET A 102 -18.82 13.72 27.17
C MET A 102 -20.32 13.97 27.41
N LYS A 103 -21.20 13.04 27.00
CA LYS A 103 -22.66 13.15 27.22
C LYS A 103 -23.15 12.55 28.54
N SER A 104 -22.36 11.70 29.18
CA SER A 104 -22.69 11.06 30.47
C SER A 104 -22.27 11.88 31.70
N GLY A 105 -21.79 13.12 31.52
CA GLY A 105 -21.28 14.01 32.57
C GLY A 105 -22.21 15.16 32.97
N ASN A 106 -23.53 15.00 32.86
CA ASN A 106 -24.54 15.93 33.40
C ASN A 106 -25.41 15.23 34.43
#